data_AF-A0A3N5SSI1-F1
#
_entry.id   AF-A0A3N5SSI1-F1
#
_cell.length_a   1.000
_cell.length_b   1.000
_cell.length_c   1.000
_cell.angle_alpha   90.00
_cell.angle_beta   90.00
_cell.angle_gamma   90.00
#
_symmetry.space_group_name_H-M   'P 1'
#
loop_
_entity.id
_entity.type
_entity.pdbx_description
1 polymer ?
#
loop_
_entity_poly.entity_id
_entity_poly.type
_entity_poly.pdbx_seq_one_letter_code
_entity_poly.pdbx_strand_id
1 'polypeptide(L)'
;MISQLFVVDWALISISLFNALLLIWLGLTVVLNAERRDWGVRLVTAGFLSGALFFVCHTVIIGHELTVFGSEDLEGWWRLGWFPVVLAPFAWYMVILWYVGFWEGQPARFRRLHRPVFWPLVSYTLLLTGLLIFAHPLPSYLKLTQLDFSGTTAIAGTPALLLLYPPFGLLCMVLSLDALRHPAPSQRMMGD
;
A
#
# COMPACT_ATOMS: atom_id res chain seq x y z
N MET A 1 -18.03 -16.11 -17.71
CA MET A 1 -18.47 -17.46 -17.31
C MET A 1 -17.90 -17.67 -15.92
N ILE A 2 -18.72 -17.73 -14.88
CA ILE A 2 -18.25 -17.87 -13.50
C ILE A 2 -17.54 -19.23 -13.39
N SER A 3 -16.34 -19.24 -12.82
CA SER A 3 -15.50 -20.44 -12.75
C SER A 3 -16.16 -21.53 -11.90
N GLN A 4 -15.60 -22.75 -11.86
CA GLN A 4 -16.09 -23.83 -10.99
C GLN A 4 -16.03 -23.49 -9.48
N LEU A 5 -15.57 -22.29 -9.12
CA LEU A 5 -15.47 -21.74 -7.78
C LEU A 5 -16.35 -20.49 -7.62
N PHE A 6 -17.64 -20.57 -8.01
CA PHE A 6 -18.61 -19.47 -7.90
C PHE A 6 -18.56 -18.72 -6.56
N VAL A 7 -18.44 -19.46 -5.45
CA VAL A 7 -18.38 -18.88 -4.10
C VAL A 7 -17.12 -18.02 -3.91
N VAL A 8 -16.00 -18.42 -4.47
CA VAL A 8 -14.72 -17.69 -4.38
C VAL A 8 -14.76 -16.43 -5.23
N ASP A 9 -15.23 -16.52 -6.47
CA ASP A 9 -15.37 -15.37 -7.37
C ASP A 9 -16.34 -14.33 -6.77
N TRP A 10 -17.47 -14.81 -6.25
CA TRP A 10 -18.45 -13.96 -5.56
C TRP A 10 -17.84 -13.30 -4.32
N ALA A 11 -17.11 -14.05 -3.50
CA ALA A 11 -16.48 -13.53 -2.28
C ALA A 11 -15.40 -12.49 -2.63
N LEU A 12 -14.55 -12.75 -3.61
CA LEU A 12 -13.51 -11.84 -4.09
C LEU A 12 -14.11 -10.51 -4.56
N ILE A 13 -15.12 -10.57 -5.43
CA ILE A 13 -15.80 -9.37 -5.96
C ILE A 13 -16.51 -8.62 -4.82
N SER A 14 -17.23 -9.32 -3.94
CA SER A 14 -17.97 -8.71 -2.84
C SER A 14 -17.06 -8.01 -1.85
N ILE A 15 -15.97 -8.66 -1.42
CA ILE A 15 -14.98 -8.10 -0.51
C ILE A 15 -14.29 -6.90 -1.14
N SER A 16 -13.92 -7.00 -2.42
CA SER A 16 -13.28 -5.91 -3.15
C SER A 16 -14.19 -4.68 -3.27
N LEU A 17 -15.46 -4.85 -3.63
CA LEU A 17 -16.45 -3.76 -3.69
C LEU A 17 -16.73 -3.16 -2.30
N PHE A 18 -16.86 -4.00 -1.28
CA PHE A 18 -17.06 -3.54 0.09
C PHE A 18 -15.87 -2.68 0.56
N ASN A 19 -14.64 -3.13 0.32
CA ASN A 19 -13.44 -2.36 0.63
C ASN A 19 -13.39 -1.04 -0.15
N ALA A 20 -13.75 -1.05 -1.44
CA ALA A 20 -13.82 0.17 -2.24
C ALA A 20 -14.80 1.19 -1.63
N LEU A 21 -16.02 0.75 -1.27
CA LEU A 21 -17.02 1.60 -0.64
C LEU A 21 -16.56 2.15 0.71
N LEU A 22 -15.95 1.31 1.56
CA LEU A 22 -15.41 1.74 2.85
C LEU A 22 -14.32 2.79 2.68
N LEU A 23 -13.40 2.61 1.74
CA LEU A 23 -12.30 3.54 1.51
C LEU A 23 -12.78 4.86 0.92
N ILE A 24 -13.76 4.85 0.02
CA ILE A 24 -14.43 6.08 -0.45
C ILE A 24 -15.08 6.80 0.72
N TRP A 25 -15.85 6.07 1.52
CA TRP A 25 -16.57 6.64 2.66
C TRP A 25 -15.61 7.25 3.68
N LEU A 26 -14.55 6.54 4.07
CA LEU A 26 -13.51 7.06 4.98
C LEU A 26 -12.81 8.28 4.40
N GLY A 27 -12.42 8.25 3.12
CA GLY A 27 -11.80 9.38 2.43
C GLY A 27 -12.69 10.63 2.43
N LEU A 28 -13.98 10.46 2.11
CA LEU A 28 -14.96 11.55 2.15
C LEU A 28 -15.17 12.08 3.58
N THR A 29 -15.32 11.19 4.57
CA THR A 29 -15.47 11.59 5.98
C THR A 29 -14.28 12.42 6.45
N VAL A 30 -13.04 12.04 6.10
CA VAL A 30 -11.85 12.81 6.45
C VAL A 30 -11.85 14.18 5.76
N VAL A 31 -12.18 14.27 4.47
CA VAL A 31 -12.19 15.54 3.72
C VAL A 31 -13.25 16.52 4.21
N LEU A 32 -14.42 15.98 4.57
CA LEU A 32 -15.58 16.78 4.96
C LEU A 32 -15.55 17.19 6.43
N ASN A 33 -14.96 16.39 7.33
CA ASN A 33 -14.91 16.69 8.76
C ASN A 33 -13.59 17.32 9.23
N ALA A 34 -12.56 17.42 8.38
CA ALA A 34 -11.30 18.03 8.78
C ALA A 34 -11.43 19.56 8.90
N GLU A 35 -11.38 20.08 10.13
CA GLU A 35 -11.35 21.53 10.41
C GLU A 35 -10.11 22.23 9.84
N ARG A 36 -8.97 21.53 9.77
CA ARG A 36 -7.72 22.02 9.19
C ARG A 36 -7.19 21.05 8.13
N ARG A 37 -6.96 21.55 6.91
CA ARG A 37 -6.45 20.78 5.76
C ARG A 37 -4.93 20.69 5.75
N ASP A 38 -4.37 20.19 6.83
CA ASP A 38 -2.93 19.97 6.95
C ASP A 38 -2.46 18.85 5.99
N TRP A 39 -1.16 18.78 5.75
CA TRP A 39 -0.59 17.84 4.78
C TRP A 39 -0.90 16.37 5.10
N GLY A 40 -0.97 15.99 6.38
CA GLY A 40 -1.31 14.62 6.79
C GLY A 40 -2.76 14.26 6.49
N VAL A 41 -3.69 15.20 6.64
CA VAL A 41 -5.10 15.02 6.23
C VAL A 41 -5.19 14.78 4.72
N ARG A 42 -4.41 15.53 3.92
CA ARG A 42 -4.34 15.33 2.47
C ARG A 42 -3.75 13.97 2.11
N LEU A 43 -2.72 13.52 2.81
CA LEU A 43 -2.07 12.23 2.57
C LEU A 43 -2.99 11.05 2.95
N VAL A 44 -3.68 11.13 4.08
CA VAL A 44 -4.69 10.13 4.51
C VAL A 44 -5.83 10.04 3.50
N THR A 45 -6.39 11.19 3.12
CA THR A 45 -7.44 11.27 2.11
C THR A 45 -6.99 10.65 0.79
N ALA A 46 -5.83 11.07 0.29
CA ALA A 46 -5.29 10.57 -0.96
C ALA A 46 -5.07 9.06 -0.89
N GLY A 47 -4.52 8.55 0.22
CA GLY A 47 -4.35 7.11 0.45
C GLY A 47 -5.66 6.34 0.39
N PHE A 48 -6.72 6.82 1.07
CA PHE A 48 -8.03 6.17 1.03
C PHE A 48 -8.65 6.20 -0.37
N LEU A 49 -8.63 7.33 -1.06
CA LEU A 49 -9.19 7.43 -2.41
C LEU A 49 -8.39 6.62 -3.45
N SER A 50 -7.06 6.59 -3.34
CA SER A 50 -6.21 5.73 -4.18
C SER A 50 -6.46 4.25 -3.91
N GLY A 51 -6.65 3.86 -2.65
CA GLY A 51 -7.02 2.50 -2.28
C GLY A 51 -8.39 2.09 -2.83
N ALA A 52 -9.38 2.98 -2.76
CA ALA A 52 -10.68 2.76 -3.38
C ALA A 52 -10.58 2.56 -4.90
N LEU A 53 -9.83 3.43 -5.58
CA LEU A 53 -9.60 3.32 -7.02
C LEU A 53 -8.94 1.98 -7.37
N PHE A 54 -7.95 1.56 -6.59
CA PHE A 54 -7.30 0.25 -6.75
C PHE A 54 -8.31 -0.90 -6.65
N PHE A 55 -9.16 -0.94 -5.62
CA PHE A 55 -10.17 -2.00 -5.48
C PHE A 55 -11.22 -1.97 -6.59
N VAL A 56 -11.61 -0.80 -7.09
CA VAL A 56 -12.50 -0.69 -8.27
C VAL A 56 -11.83 -1.29 -9.50
N CYS A 57 -10.60 -0.88 -9.82
CA CYS A 57 -9.83 -1.43 -10.94
C CYS A 57 -9.64 -2.95 -10.80
N HIS A 58 -9.30 -3.43 -9.60
CA HIS A 58 -9.13 -4.84 -9.31
C HIS A 58 -10.41 -5.65 -9.53
N THR A 59 -11.56 -5.12 -9.11
CA THR A 59 -12.86 -5.76 -9.33
C THR A 59 -13.20 -5.89 -10.81
N VAL A 60 -12.91 -4.85 -11.60
CA VAL A 60 -13.11 -4.87 -13.06
C VAL A 60 -12.20 -5.91 -13.73
N ILE A 61 -10.94 -5.99 -13.30
CA ILE A 61 -9.98 -6.97 -13.83
C ILE A 61 -10.47 -8.40 -13.54
N ILE A 62 -10.82 -8.71 -12.28
CA ILE A 62 -11.34 -10.05 -11.90
C ILE A 62 -12.62 -10.37 -12.67
N GLY A 63 -13.52 -9.39 -12.81
CA GLY A 63 -14.79 -9.59 -13.49
C GLY A 63 -14.68 -9.83 -14.99
N HIS A 64 -13.55 -9.53 -15.64
CA HIS A 64 -13.38 -9.56 -17.10
C HIS A 64 -12.20 -10.42 -17.57
N GLU A 65 -11.65 -11.28 -16.68
CA GLU A 65 -10.28 -11.79 -16.64
C GLU A 65 -9.56 -12.15 -17.96
N LEU A 66 -10.22 -12.56 -19.05
CA LEU A 66 -9.54 -13.02 -20.26
C LEU A 66 -10.22 -12.68 -21.60
N THR A 67 -11.45 -12.16 -21.60
CA THR A 67 -12.22 -11.99 -22.85
C THR A 67 -12.11 -10.60 -23.47
N VAL A 68 -11.64 -9.61 -22.72
CA VAL A 68 -11.61 -8.19 -23.14
C VAL A 68 -10.19 -7.62 -23.20
N PHE A 69 -9.29 -8.03 -22.30
CA PHE A 69 -7.93 -7.50 -22.24
C PHE A 69 -6.96 -8.42 -22.99
N GLY A 70 -6.18 -7.87 -23.90
CA GLY A 70 -5.05 -8.58 -24.50
C GLY A 70 -3.98 -8.89 -23.45
N SER A 71 -3.08 -9.84 -23.75
CA SER A 71 -1.99 -10.23 -22.83
C SER A 71 -1.08 -9.07 -22.43
N GLU A 72 -0.95 -8.04 -23.26
CA GLU A 72 -0.14 -6.84 -22.98
C GLU A 72 -0.82 -5.87 -22.01
N ASP A 73 -2.14 -5.67 -22.14
CA ASP A 73 -2.90 -4.79 -21.25
C ASP A 73 -2.93 -5.35 -19.82
N LEU A 74 -3.13 -6.66 -19.69
CA LEU A 74 -3.14 -7.35 -18.41
C LEU A 74 -1.79 -7.23 -17.69
N GLU A 75 -0.68 -7.31 -18.42
CA GLU A 75 0.68 -7.14 -17.88
C GLU A 75 0.92 -5.70 -17.41
N GLY A 76 0.38 -4.70 -18.11
CA GLY A 76 0.41 -3.30 -17.68
C GLY A 76 -0.34 -3.08 -16.37
N TRP A 77 -1.57 -3.58 -16.27
CA TRP A 77 -2.38 -3.50 -15.05
C TRP A 77 -1.77 -4.27 -13.89
N TRP A 78 -1.19 -5.44 -14.16
CA TRP A 78 -0.45 -6.24 -13.20
C TRP A 78 0.69 -5.42 -12.58
N ARG A 79 1.54 -4.80 -13.40
CA ARG A 79 2.65 -3.95 -12.92
C ARG A 79 2.17 -2.73 -12.16
N LEU A 80 1.13 -2.06 -12.66
CA LEU A 80 0.57 -0.87 -12.01
C LEU A 80 0.04 -1.20 -10.61
N GLY A 81 -0.57 -2.37 -10.42
CA GLY A 81 -1.10 -2.83 -9.14
C GLY A 81 -0.06 -3.01 -8.03
N TRP A 82 1.20 -3.29 -8.37
CA TRP A 82 2.27 -3.47 -7.39
C TRP A 82 2.78 -2.16 -6.77
N PHE A 83 2.58 -1.01 -7.42
CA PHE A 83 2.99 0.28 -6.87
C PHE A 83 2.24 0.61 -5.57
N PRO A 84 0.90 0.57 -5.51
CA PRO A 84 0.17 0.72 -4.24
C PRO A 84 0.61 -0.29 -3.18
N VAL A 85 0.85 -1.55 -3.55
CA VAL A 85 1.26 -2.62 -2.61
C VAL A 85 2.58 -2.28 -1.93
N VAL A 86 3.55 -1.74 -2.68
CA VAL A 86 4.85 -1.33 -2.15
C VAL A 86 4.79 0.00 -1.41
N LEU A 87 4.03 0.98 -1.90
CA LEU A 87 3.99 2.32 -1.31
C LEU A 87 3.11 2.40 -0.06
N ALA A 88 2.05 1.59 0.04
CA ALA A 88 1.06 1.70 1.12
C ALA A 88 1.64 1.50 2.53
N PRO A 89 2.51 0.50 2.83
CA PRO A 89 3.10 0.35 4.16
C PRO A 89 3.91 1.57 4.60
N PHE A 90 4.69 2.15 3.69
CA PHE A 90 5.47 3.34 3.96
C PHE A 90 4.59 4.58 4.11
N ALA A 91 3.59 4.75 3.24
CA ALA A 91 2.62 5.84 3.35
C ALA A 91 1.87 5.78 4.70
N TRP A 92 1.48 4.59 5.16
CA TRP A 92 0.88 4.38 6.46
C TRP A 92 1.82 4.79 7.60
N TYR A 93 3.09 4.40 7.54
CA TYR A 93 4.08 4.85 8.52
C TYR A 93 4.26 6.38 8.54
N MET A 94 4.22 7.03 7.37
CA MET A 94 4.24 8.50 7.28
C MET A 94 3.02 9.14 7.94
N VAL A 95 1.83 8.60 7.72
CA VAL A 95 0.59 9.03 8.38
C VAL A 95 0.72 8.91 9.89
N ILE A 96 1.23 7.79 10.39
CA ILE A 96 1.36 7.55 11.84
C ILE A 96 2.39 8.50 12.47
N LEU A 97 3.55 8.72 11.82
CA LEU A 97 4.51 9.71 12.30
C LEU A 97 3.91 11.12 12.36
N TRP A 98 3.11 11.48 11.36
CA TRP A 98 2.37 12.74 11.38
C TRP A 98 1.35 12.79 12.51
N TYR A 99 0.51 11.75 12.65
CA TYR A 99 -0.53 11.65 13.66
C TYR A 99 0.04 11.80 15.08
N VAL A 100 1.20 11.19 15.33
CA VAL A 100 1.90 11.23 16.61
C VAL A 100 2.70 12.54 16.79
N GLY A 101 2.66 13.50 15.85
CA GLY A 101 3.28 14.81 16.01
C GLY A 101 4.81 14.81 15.85
N PHE A 102 5.38 13.86 15.10
CA PHE A 102 6.84 13.76 14.86
C PHE A 102 7.45 15.08 14.34
N TRP A 103 6.68 15.83 13.55
CA TRP A 103 7.10 17.08 12.91
C TRP A 103 6.92 18.31 13.81
N GLU A 104 6.17 18.21 14.90
CA GLU A 104 5.75 19.32 15.76
C GLU A 104 6.59 19.45 17.06
N GLY A 105 7.73 18.76 17.13
CA GLY A 105 8.69 18.93 18.24
C GLY A 105 8.49 17.97 19.42
N GLN A 106 8.09 16.72 19.13
CA GLN A 106 8.10 15.57 20.05
C GLN A 106 9.34 15.50 20.97
N PRO A 107 9.22 14.92 22.20
CA PRO A 107 10.34 14.68 23.10
C PRO A 107 11.55 14.05 22.40
N ALA A 108 12.75 14.54 22.77
CA ALA A 108 14.00 14.24 22.10
C ALA A 108 14.30 12.73 21.95
N ARG A 109 13.77 11.88 22.83
CA ARG A 109 13.98 10.41 22.81
C ARG A 109 13.25 9.72 21.64
N PHE A 110 11.98 10.06 21.39
CA PHE A 110 11.20 9.51 20.27
C PHE A 110 11.81 9.90 18.93
N ARG A 111 12.12 11.18 18.78
CA ARG A 111 12.73 11.72 17.56
C ARG A 111 14.14 11.17 17.32
N ARG A 112 14.91 10.87 18.37
CA ARG A 112 16.23 10.21 18.24
C ARG A 112 16.14 8.77 17.77
N LEU A 113 15.05 8.06 18.07
CA LEU A 113 14.86 6.67 17.64
C LEU A 113 14.37 6.59 16.19
N HIS A 114 13.34 7.36 15.81
CA HIS A 114 12.73 7.24 14.48
C HIS A 114 13.48 7.99 13.37
N ARG A 115 14.21 9.07 13.69
CA ARG A 115 14.97 9.83 12.69
C ARG A 115 16.07 9.03 11.99
N PRO A 116 16.92 8.25 12.67
CA PRO A 116 17.92 7.44 11.99
C PRO A 116 17.30 6.26 11.22
N VAL A 117 16.14 5.76 11.62
CA VAL A 117 15.44 4.64 10.94
C VAL A 117 14.65 5.12 9.72
N PHE A 118 14.16 6.36 9.75
CA PHE A 118 13.39 6.97 8.66
C PHE A 118 14.15 6.96 7.32
N TRP A 119 15.42 7.37 7.31
CA TRP A 119 16.21 7.45 6.08
C TRP A 119 16.47 6.09 5.42
N PRO A 120 16.95 5.06 6.15
CA PRO A 120 17.01 3.70 5.64
C PRO A 120 15.66 3.21 5.09
N LEU A 121 14.55 3.52 5.75
CA LEU A 121 13.23 3.11 5.30
C LEU A 121 12.84 3.80 3.98
N VAL A 122 13.11 5.10 3.84
CA VAL A 122 12.95 5.83 2.57
C VAL A 122 13.81 5.18 1.47
N SER A 123 15.08 4.90 1.76
CA SER A 123 15.97 4.22 0.81
C SER A 123 15.46 2.83 0.43
N TYR A 124 14.88 2.09 1.37
CA TYR A 124 14.27 0.78 1.12
C TYR A 124 13.04 0.91 0.20
N THR A 125 12.16 1.87 0.46
CA THR A 125 11.00 2.15 -0.40
C THR A 125 11.44 2.51 -1.82
N LEU A 126 12.46 3.36 -1.97
CA LEU A 126 13.01 3.74 -3.26
C LEU A 126 13.68 2.56 -3.96
N LEU A 127 14.37 1.69 -3.23
CA LEU A 127 14.95 0.45 -3.76
C LEU A 127 13.85 -0.46 -4.33
N LEU A 128 12.77 -0.73 -3.56
CA LEU A 128 11.67 -1.57 -4.03
C LEU A 128 10.95 -0.97 -5.24
N THR A 129 10.72 0.34 -5.21
CA THR A 129 10.08 1.06 -6.33
C THR A 129 10.99 1.07 -7.57
N GLY A 130 12.29 1.29 -7.39
CA GLY A 130 13.28 1.22 -8.45
C GLY A 130 13.39 -0.19 -9.03
N LEU A 131 13.35 -1.22 -8.21
CA LEU A 131 13.27 -2.60 -8.68
C LEU A 131 12.04 -2.81 -9.56
N LEU A 132 10.86 -2.34 -9.15
CA LEU A 132 9.64 -2.45 -9.98
C LEU A 132 9.76 -1.77 -11.35
N ILE A 133 10.42 -0.61 -11.41
CA ILE A 133 10.56 0.17 -12.66
C ILE A 133 11.64 -0.41 -13.58
N PHE A 134 12.80 -0.76 -13.03
CA PHE A 134 14.02 -1.00 -13.83
C PHE A 134 14.42 -2.47 -13.94
N ALA A 135 14.06 -3.33 -12.98
CA ALA A 135 14.65 -4.66 -12.87
C ALA A 135 13.75 -5.80 -13.34
N HIS A 136 12.57 -5.52 -13.91
CA HIS A 136 11.55 -6.54 -14.22
C HIS A 136 11.46 -7.68 -13.18
N PRO A 137 11.33 -7.38 -11.88
CA PRO A 137 11.39 -8.38 -10.81
C PRO A 137 10.10 -9.21 -10.74
N LEU A 138 9.07 -8.79 -11.46
CA LEU A 138 7.78 -9.46 -11.53
C LEU A 138 7.80 -10.44 -12.71
N PRO A 139 7.48 -11.73 -12.48
CA PRO A 139 7.13 -12.63 -13.56
C PRO A 139 5.90 -12.06 -14.27
N SER A 140 5.76 -12.37 -15.57
CA SER A 140 4.48 -12.10 -16.22
C SER A 140 3.37 -12.84 -15.48
N TYR A 141 2.16 -12.27 -15.50
CA TYR A 141 1.01 -12.85 -14.79
C TYR A 141 0.86 -14.37 -15.07
N LEU A 142 0.98 -14.77 -16.33
CA LEU A 142 0.90 -16.18 -16.75
C LEU A 142 2.05 -17.03 -16.20
N LYS A 143 3.28 -16.53 -16.25
CA LYS A 143 4.44 -17.24 -15.69
C LYS A 143 4.32 -17.45 -14.19
N LEU A 144 3.75 -16.50 -13.46
CA LEU A 144 3.50 -16.62 -12.03
C LEU A 144 2.47 -17.71 -11.71
N THR A 145 1.39 -17.82 -12.50
CA THR A 145 0.41 -18.91 -12.36
C THR A 145 1.01 -20.29 -12.65
N GLN A 146 2.07 -20.35 -13.47
CA GLN A 146 2.82 -21.56 -13.78
C GLN A 146 4.00 -21.80 -12.82
N LEU A 147 4.20 -20.92 -11.82
CA LEU A 147 5.38 -20.89 -10.95
C LEU A 147 6.72 -20.88 -11.73
N ASP A 148 6.72 -20.33 -12.93
CA ASP A 148 7.92 -20.13 -13.74
C ASP A 148 8.54 -18.76 -13.43
N PHE A 149 9.69 -18.78 -12.75
CA PHE A 149 10.43 -17.56 -12.40
C PHE A 149 11.58 -17.26 -13.36
N SER A 150 11.67 -17.98 -14.49
CA SER A 150 12.72 -17.80 -15.50
C SER A 150 12.73 -16.37 -16.08
N GLY A 151 13.90 -15.72 -16.00
CA GLY A 151 14.11 -14.38 -16.54
C GLY A 151 13.70 -13.22 -15.63
N THR A 152 13.29 -13.49 -14.38
CA THR A 152 13.06 -12.44 -13.38
C THR A 152 14.32 -12.14 -12.58
N THR A 153 14.43 -10.90 -12.05
CA THR A 153 15.50 -10.56 -11.12
C THR A 153 15.35 -11.36 -9.83
N ALA A 154 16.18 -12.38 -9.66
CA ALA A 154 16.10 -13.34 -8.58
C ALA A 154 17.35 -13.32 -7.68
N ILE A 155 17.14 -13.52 -6.38
CA ILE A 155 18.18 -13.75 -5.38
C ILE A 155 18.06 -15.22 -4.98
N ALA A 156 19.12 -16.00 -5.15
CA ALA A 156 19.14 -17.44 -4.86
C ALA A 156 17.98 -18.23 -5.53
N GLY A 157 17.59 -17.84 -6.76
CA GLY A 157 16.51 -18.50 -7.52
C GLY A 157 15.08 -18.07 -7.14
N THR A 158 14.92 -17.15 -6.19
CA THR A 158 13.62 -16.60 -5.80
C THR A 158 13.50 -15.13 -6.22
N PRO A 159 12.34 -14.67 -6.77
CA PRO A 159 12.18 -13.27 -7.18
C PRO A 159 12.52 -12.30 -6.04
N ALA A 160 13.41 -11.35 -6.31
CA ALA A 160 13.96 -10.45 -5.30
C ALA A 160 12.85 -9.68 -4.54
N LEU A 161 11.77 -9.30 -5.24
CA LEU A 161 10.64 -8.61 -4.65
C LEU A 161 9.90 -9.47 -3.60
N LEU A 162 9.75 -10.77 -3.84
CA LEU A 162 9.10 -11.70 -2.90
C LEU A 162 9.91 -11.88 -1.61
N LEU A 163 11.23 -11.77 -1.68
CA LEU A 163 12.10 -11.81 -0.51
C LEU A 163 12.16 -10.48 0.24
N LEU A 164 12.25 -9.36 -0.48
CA LEU A 164 12.50 -8.04 0.11
C LEU A 164 11.21 -7.36 0.62
N TYR A 165 10.06 -7.64 0.02
CA TYR A 165 8.81 -6.99 0.41
C TYR A 165 8.30 -7.39 1.81
N PRO A 166 8.23 -8.68 2.20
CA PRO A 166 7.73 -9.06 3.51
C PRO A 166 8.47 -8.41 4.71
N PRO A 167 9.82 -8.41 4.77
CA PRO A 167 10.52 -7.75 5.88
C PRO A 167 10.29 -6.24 5.87
N PHE A 168 10.20 -5.61 4.70
CA PHE A 168 9.88 -4.19 4.58
C PHE A 168 8.48 -3.85 5.12
N GLY A 169 7.47 -4.61 4.72
CA GLY A 169 6.10 -4.43 5.21
C GLY A 169 6.00 -4.61 6.71
N LEU A 170 6.65 -5.66 7.25
CA LEU A 170 6.71 -5.91 8.70
C LEU A 170 7.42 -4.78 9.45
N LEU A 171 8.55 -4.28 8.93
CA LEU A 171 9.25 -3.15 9.53
C LEU A 171 8.37 -1.90 9.58
N CYS A 172 7.69 -1.56 8.48
CA CYS A 172 6.77 -0.43 8.46
C CYS A 172 5.64 -0.61 9.50
N MET A 173 5.08 -1.81 9.59
CA MET A 173 4.01 -2.12 10.54
C MET A 173 4.47 -2.03 12.00
N VAL A 174 5.61 -2.63 12.34
CA VAL A 174 6.18 -2.61 13.69
C VAL A 174 6.54 -1.18 14.10
N LEU A 175 7.15 -0.39 13.21
CA LEU A 175 7.49 1.01 13.48
C LEU A 175 6.25 1.89 13.64
N SER A 176 5.20 1.65 12.86
CA SER A 176 3.90 2.32 13.06
C SER A 176 3.30 1.98 14.43
N LEU A 177 3.33 0.71 14.85
CA LEU A 177 2.83 0.31 16.16
C LEU A 177 3.67 0.89 17.31
N ASP A 178 5.00 0.91 17.16
CA ASP A 178 5.91 1.52 18.13
C ASP A 178 5.68 3.03 18.27
N ALA A 179 5.43 3.71 17.14
CA ALA A 179 5.07 5.12 17.14
C ALA A 179 3.74 5.38 17.89
N LEU A 180 2.73 4.54 17.67
CA LEU A 180 1.44 4.66 18.38
C LEU A 180 1.54 4.39 19.89
N ARG A 181 2.55 3.65 20.36
CA ARG A 181 2.78 3.42 21.80
C ARG A 181 3.35 4.64 22.53
N HIS A 182 3.80 5.66 21.79
CA HIS A 182 4.39 6.87 22.33
C HIS A 182 3.72 8.13 21.74
N PRO A 183 2.39 8.29 21.89
CA PRO A 183 1.67 9.43 21.32
C PRO A 183 2.15 10.74 21.96
N ALA A 184 2.33 11.78 21.16
CA ALA A 184 2.45 13.13 21.70
C ALA A 184 1.15 13.51 22.44
N PRO A 185 1.21 14.37 23.48
CA PRO A 185 0.00 14.94 24.06
C PRO A 185 -0.79 15.61 22.92
N SER A 186 -2.06 15.24 22.79
CA SER A 186 -2.93 15.71 21.71
C SER A 186 -3.02 17.24 21.77
N GLN A 187 -2.44 17.95 20.80
CA GLN A 187 -2.77 19.37 20.59
C GLN A 187 -4.21 19.56 20.08
N ARG A 188 -4.89 18.46 19.76
CA ARG A 188 -6.28 18.43 19.29
C ARG A 188 -7.17 18.01 20.45
N MET A 189 -7.45 18.98 21.31
CA MET A 189 -8.57 18.92 22.25
C MET A 189 -9.84 18.77 21.40
N MET A 190 -10.56 17.68 21.61
CA MET A 190 -11.88 17.51 21.01
C MET A 190 -12.84 18.39 21.81
N GLY A 191 -12.99 19.64 21.37
CA GLY A 191 -13.93 20.64 21.90
C GLY A 191 -13.50 21.33 23.20
N ASP A 192 -13.31 22.64 23.13
CA ASP A 192 -14.00 23.57 24.03
C ASP A 192 -15.07 24.30 23.19
#